data_AF-A0A350V3V8-F1
#
_entry.id   AF-A0A350V3V8-F1
#
_cell.length_a   1.000
_cell.length_b   1.000
_cell.length_c   1.000
_cell.angle_alpha   90.00
_cell.angle_beta   90.00
_cell.angle_gamma   90.00
#
_symmetry.space_group_name_H-M   'P 1'
#
loop_
_entity.id
_entity.type
_entity.pdbx_description
1 polymer ?
#
loop_
_entity_poly.entity_id
_entity_poly.type
_entity_poly.pdbx_seq_one_letter_code
_entity_poly.pdbx_strand_id
1 'polypeptide(L)' 'MKFENNIEFAMQLDSNDPLHSYRMKFHVPKTAEGKDVIYFAGNSLGLQPKTVRAFVEQELLDWEKMGV' A
#
# COMPACT_ATOMS: atom_id res chain seq x y z
N MET A 1 -10.91 3.97 26.24
CA MET A 1 -11.34 3.23 25.03
C MET A 1 -11.60 1.80 25.45
N LYS A 2 -12.74 1.20 25.08
CA LYS A 2 -13.04 -0.21 25.37
C LYS A 2 -12.70 -1.01 24.11
N PHE A 3 -11.92 -2.08 24.25
CA PHE A 3 -11.53 -2.94 23.13
C PHE A 3 -12.32 -4.24 23.17
N GLU A 4 -12.68 -4.76 22.00
CA GLU A 4 -13.43 -6.02 21.86
C GLU A 4 -12.76 -6.94 20.84
N ASN A 5 -12.74 -8.24 21.12
CA ASN A 5 -12.13 -9.25 20.24
C ASN A 5 -13.20 -9.89 19.34
N ASN A 6 -13.82 -9.07 18.49
CA ASN A 6 -14.81 -9.49 17.49
C ASN A 6 -14.59 -8.74 16.17
N ILE A 7 -15.18 -9.22 15.09
CA ILE A 7 -14.96 -8.68 13.75
C ILE A 7 -15.67 -7.34 13.55
N GLU A 8 -16.82 -7.15 14.18
CA GLU A 8 -17.61 -5.92 14.14
C GLU A 8 -16.79 -4.73 14.66
N PHE A 9 -16.07 -4.94 15.77
CA PHE A 9 -15.19 -3.94 16.35
C PHE A 9 -14.01 -3.59 15.43
N ALA A 10 -13.39 -4.59 14.79
CA ALA A 10 -12.32 -4.36 13.81
C ALA A 10 -12.81 -3.56 12.59
N MET A 11 -13.96 -3.93 12.03
CA MET A 11 -14.57 -3.22 10.90
C MET A 11 -14.96 -1.77 11.26
N GLN A 12 -15.43 -1.54 12.49
CA GLN A 12 -15.72 -0.19 12.96
C GLN A 12 -14.45 0.67 13.04
N LEU A 13 -13.33 0.10 13.49
CA LEU A 13 -12.05 0.81 13.51
C LEU A 13 -11.55 1.13 12.10
N ASP A 14 -11.64 0.18 11.16
CA ASP A 14 -11.27 0.41 9.75
C ASP A 14 -12.13 1.51 9.11
N SER A 15 -13.44 1.55 9.39
CA SER A 15 -14.34 2.58 8.87
C SER A 15 -14.07 3.97 9.45
N ASN A 16 -13.50 4.04 10.65
CA ASN A 16 -13.17 5.29 11.33
C ASN A 16 -11.73 5.75 11.09
N ASP A 17 -10.91 4.96 10.39
CA ASP A 17 -9.52 5.30 10.10
C ASP A 17 -9.45 6.44 9.06
N PRO A 18 -9.01 7.66 9.42
CA PRO A 18 -8.88 8.75 8.47
C PRO A 18 -7.82 8.49 7.39
N LEU A 19 -6.94 7.49 7.59
CA LEU A 19 -5.89 7.11 6.65
C LEU A 19 -6.27 5.92 5.76
N HIS A 20 -7.48 5.35 5.88
CA HIS A 20 -7.87 4.12 5.17
C HIS A 20 -7.63 4.21 3.65
N SER A 21 -7.79 5.41 3.08
CA SER A 21 -7.59 5.69 1.66
C SER A 21 -6.14 5.49 1.18
N TYR A 22 -5.15 5.61 2.07
CA TYR A 22 -3.72 5.43 1.73
C TYR A 22 -3.42 3.99 1.33
N ARG A 23 -4.17 3.01 1.83
CA ARG A 23 -4.02 1.61 1.44
C ARG A 23 -4.13 1.43 -0.07
N MET A 24 -5.00 2.22 -0.72
CA MET A 24 -5.19 2.18 -2.18
C MET A 24 -4.00 2.72 -2.97
N LYS A 25 -3.03 3.39 -2.33
CA LYS A 25 -1.83 3.93 -2.97
C LYS A 25 -0.70 2.88 -3.13
N PHE A 26 -0.89 1.67 -2.63
CA PHE A 26 0.11 0.60 -2.67
C PHE A 26 -0.35 -0.61 -3.48
N HIS A 27 0.61 -1.37 -4.01
CA HIS A 27 0.37 -2.70 -4.55
C HIS A 27 0.40 -3.74 -3.43
N VAL A 28 -0.76 -4.33 -3.11
CA VAL A 28 -0.88 -5.41 -2.11
C VAL A 28 -0.81 -6.76 -2.84
N PRO A 29 0.12 -7.66 -2.46
CA PRO A 29 0.18 -9.01 -3.03
C PRO A 29 -1.13 -9.78 -2.83
N LYS A 30 -1.45 -10.66 -3.78
CA LYS A 30 -2.64 -11.51 -3.73
C LYS A 30 -2.29 -12.95 -3.37
N THR A 31 -3.17 -13.62 -2.63
CA THR A 31 -3.11 -15.08 -2.44
C THR A 31 -3.46 -15.80 -3.74
N ALA A 32 -3.28 -17.12 -3.78
CA ALA A 32 -3.68 -17.93 -4.93
C ALA A 32 -5.18 -17.80 -5.26
N GLU A 33 -6.01 -17.51 -4.25
CA GLU A 33 -7.45 -17.30 -4.36
C GLU A 33 -7.82 -15.83 -4.67
N GLY A 34 -6.84 -14.95 -4.91
CA GLY A 34 -7.06 -13.55 -5.29
C GLY A 34 -7.37 -12.60 -4.13
N LYS A 35 -7.29 -13.06 -2.86
CA LYS A 35 -7.47 -12.20 -1.67
C LYS A 35 -6.19 -11.42 -1.38
N ASP A 36 -6.31 -10.29 -0.71
CA ASP A 36 -5.11 -9.57 -0.24
C ASP A 36 -4.35 -10.41 0.81
N VAL A 37 -3.03 -10.47 0.68
CA VAL A 37 -2.15 -11.07 1.69
C VAL A 37 -2.12 -10.19 2.94
N ILE A 38 -2.12 -10.83 4.12
CA ILE A 38 -1.84 -10.15 5.39
C ILE A 38 -0.32 -9.90 5.47
N TYR A 39 0.09 -8.70 5.08
CA TYR A 39 1.50 -8.36 4.93
C TYR A 39 2.04 -7.61 6.16
N PHE A 40 2.58 -8.35 7.14
CA PHE A 40 3.20 -7.81 8.36
C PHE A 40 4.74 -7.71 8.31
N ALA A 41 5.32 -7.71 7.10
CA ALA A 41 6.76 -7.62 6.88
C ALA A 41 7.23 -6.25 6.36
N GLY A 42 6.36 -5.23 6.42
CA GLY A 42 6.63 -3.87 5.93
C GLY A 42 7.82 -3.17 6.61
N ASN A 43 8.22 -3.65 7.78
CA ASN A 43 9.41 -3.19 8.50
C ASN A 43 10.74 -3.64 7.86
N SER A 44 10.71 -4.70 7.04
CA SER A 44 11.88 -5.20 6.31
C SER A 44 11.86 -4.71 4.86
N LEU A 45 10.73 -4.89 4.18
CA LEU A 45 10.53 -4.41 2.81
C LEU A 45 9.14 -3.79 2.69
N GLY A 46 9.09 -2.49 2.39
CA GLY A 46 7.83 -1.78 2.18
C GLY A 46 7.09 -2.24 0.93
N LEU A 47 5.76 -2.19 0.95
CA LEU A 47 4.97 -2.38 -0.26
C LEU A 47 5.29 -1.29 -1.28
N GLN A 48 5.25 -1.68 -2.56
CA GLN A 48 5.52 -0.76 -3.65
C GLN A 48 4.41 0.32 -3.75
N PRO A 49 4.73 1.62 -3.65
CA PRO A 49 3.79 2.68 -3.99
C PRO A 49 3.44 2.65 -5.48
N LYS A 50 2.18 2.85 -5.84
CA LYS A 50 1.72 2.84 -7.24
C LYS A 50 2.38 3.92 -8.10
N THR A 51 2.87 5.00 -7.48
CA THR A 51 3.52 6.12 -8.16
C THR A 51 4.98 5.85 -8.53
N VAL A 52 5.64 4.84 -7.93
CA VAL A 52 7.09 4.67 -8.09
C VAL A 52 7.49 4.44 -9.54
N ARG A 53 6.67 3.73 -10.33
CA ARG A 53 6.94 3.47 -11.74
C ARG A 53 7.05 4.77 -12.53
N ALA A 54 6.07 5.66 -12.39
CA ALA A 54 6.03 6.92 -13.11
C ALA A 54 7.24 7.81 -12.76
N PHE A 55 7.67 7.82 -11.49
CA PHE A 55 8.81 8.62 -11.07
C PHE A 55 10.13 8.07 -11.63
N VAL A 56 10.32 6.75 -11.59
CA VAL A 56 11.49 6.12 -12.20
C VAL A 56 11.52 6.35 -13.72
N GLU A 57 10.38 6.18 -14.39
CA GLU A 57 10.27 6.44 -15.84
C GLU A 57 10.60 7.88 -16.19
N GLN A 58 10.19 8.86 -15.37
CA GLN A 58 10.53 10.26 -15.57
C GLN A 58 12.05 10.50 -15.55
N GLU A 59 12.75 9.99 -14.53
CA GLU A 59 14.21 10.14 -14.44
C GLU A 59 14.94 9.45 -15.60
N LEU A 60 14.46 8.28 -16.03
CA LEU A 60 15.04 7.58 -17.18
C LEU A 60 14.85 8.37 -18.49
N LEU A 61 13.69 9.00 -18.67
CA LEU A 61 13.40 9.84 -19.84
C LEU A 61 14.20 11.14 -19.84
N ASP A 62 14.42 11.73 -18.67
CA ASP A 62 15.22 12.94 -18.55
C ASP A 62 16.70 12.65 -18.86
N TRP A 63 17.22 11.50 -18.40
CA TRP A 63 18.54 11.00 -18.78
C TRP A 63 18.65 10.81 -20.30
N GLU A 64 17.68 10.14 -20.93
CA GLU A 64 17.65 9.91 -22.38
C GLU A 64 17.65 11.22 -23.20
N LYS A 65 16.87 12.22 -22.77
CA LYS A 65 16.58 13.42 -23.57
C LYS A 65 17.52 14.59 -23.34
N MET A 66 17.92 14.81 -22.08
CA MET A 66 18.61 16.04 -21.69
C MET A 66 20.11 15.85 -21.46
N GLY A 67 20.59 14.61 -21.38
CA GLY A 67 22.02 14.33 -21.36
C GLY A 67 22.78 15.01 -20.21
N VAL A 68 22.21 15.03 -19.01
CA VAL A 68 23.03 14.70 -17.84
C VAL A 68 23.25 13.20 -17.85
#